data_AF-A0A3R9M9T5-F1
#
_entry.id   AF-A0A3R9M9T5-F1
#
_cell.length_a   1.000
_cell.length_b   1.000
_cell.length_c   1.000
_cell.angle_alpha   90.00
_cell.angle_beta   90.00
_cell.angle_gamma   90.00
#
_symmetry.space_group_name_H-M   'P 1'
#
loop_
_entity.id
_entity.type
_entity.pdbx_description
1 polymer ?
#
loop_
_entity_poly.entity_id
_entity_poly.type
_entity_poly.pdbx_seq_one_letter_code
_entity_poly.pdbx_strand_id
1 'polypeptide(L)'
;MVSGAIYFYVLSRNPKGVPRYEYVIAIFLPVWSGAAYLSIALGQGFVNYNEKIVYFARYLDWVVTTPLLLLALALTAMFYRKEKDKAIIATLIGADVFMILTGLIADFSPAPQKYIWYVLGVIALVIILYTIWYPLRKIAAMSGPKLSRHYKRTALYLTAFWILYPMVWLLGP
;
A
#
# COMPACT_ATOMS: atom_id res chain seq x y z
N MET A 1 -9.33 12.64 4.27
CA MET A 1 -8.81 11.60 5.20
C MET A 1 -9.66 11.49 6.46
N VAL A 2 -9.90 12.57 7.21
CA VAL A 2 -10.78 12.59 8.39
C VAL A 2 -12.17 11.98 8.11
N SER A 3 -12.83 12.38 7.01
CA SER A 3 -14.13 11.83 6.62
C SER A 3 -14.13 10.31 6.43
N GLY A 4 -13.07 9.77 5.81
CA GLY A 4 -12.89 8.32 5.63
C GLY A 4 -12.71 7.58 6.95
N ALA A 5 -11.91 8.12 7.87
CA ALA A 5 -11.74 7.56 9.21
C ALA A 5 -13.06 7.51 9.98
N ILE A 6 -13.83 8.61 9.97
CA ILE A 6 -15.16 8.69 10.62
C ILE A 6 -16.11 7.67 10.00
N TYR A 7 -16.13 7.56 8.66
CA TYR A 7 -16.99 6.60 7.96
C TYR A 7 -16.72 5.15 8.38
N PHE A 8 -15.45 4.72 8.38
CA PHE A 8 -15.10 3.36 8.80
C PHE A 8 -15.32 3.13 10.29
N TYR A 9 -15.13 4.16 11.13
CA TYR A 9 -15.47 4.11 12.55
C TYR A 9 -16.96 3.85 12.76
N VAL A 10 -17.85 4.57 12.07
CA VAL A 10 -19.30 4.35 12.15
C VAL A 10 -19.66 2.93 11.70
N LEU A 11 -19.09 2.43 10.60
CA LEU A 11 -19.32 1.06 10.14
C LEU A 11 -18.84 0.01 11.16
N SER A 12 -17.75 0.27 11.89
CA SER A 12 -17.22 -0.65 12.90
C SER A 12 -18.16 -0.87 14.09
N ARG A 13 -19.12 0.04 14.32
CA ARG A 13 -20.12 -0.06 15.42
C ARG A 13 -21.17 -1.14 15.17
N ASN A 14 -21.38 -1.56 13.92
CA ASN A 14 -22.30 -2.64 13.56
C ASN A 14 -21.65 -3.56 12.51
N PRO A 15 -20.66 -4.39 12.92
CA PRO A 15 -19.90 -5.22 12.01
C PRO A 15 -20.77 -6.36 11.47
N LYS A 16 -21.15 -6.27 10.19
CA LYS A 16 -22.01 -7.26 9.49
C LYS A 16 -21.24 -8.54 9.12
N GLY A 17 -20.65 -9.19 10.11
CA GLY A 17 -19.82 -10.40 9.94
C GLY A 17 -18.38 -10.14 9.45
N VAL A 18 -17.97 -8.87 9.31
CA VAL A 18 -16.60 -8.49 9.00
C VAL A 18 -15.76 -8.46 10.29
N PRO A 19 -14.58 -9.09 10.33
CA PRO A 19 -13.71 -9.07 11.50
C PRO A 19 -13.29 -7.65 11.92
N ARG A 20 -13.13 -7.45 13.23
CA ARG A 20 -12.77 -6.14 13.81
C ARG A 20 -11.45 -5.58 13.25
N TYR A 21 -10.46 -6.43 12.96
CA TYR A 21 -9.16 -5.99 12.47
C TYR A 21 -9.25 -5.30 11.09
N GLU A 22 -10.19 -5.67 10.23
CA GLU A 22 -10.38 -5.01 8.92
C GLU A 22 -10.79 -3.55 9.11
N TYR A 23 -11.69 -3.29 10.06
CA TYR A 23 -12.09 -1.93 10.41
C TYR A 23 -10.96 -1.15 11.06
N VAL A 24 -10.17 -1.78 11.95
CA VAL A 24 -9.02 -1.12 12.58
C VAL A 24 -8.02 -0.67 11.51
N ILE A 25 -7.68 -1.52 10.55
CA ILE A 25 -6.80 -1.16 9.44
C ILE A 25 -7.42 -0.04 8.60
N ALA A 26 -8.69 -0.17 8.21
CA ALA A 26 -9.39 0.83 7.38
C ALA A 26 -9.53 2.21 8.05
N ILE A 27 -9.59 2.27 9.38
CA ILE A 27 -9.59 3.53 10.14
C ILE A 27 -8.17 4.07 10.29
N PHE A 28 -7.19 3.21 10.60
CA PHE A 28 -5.82 3.62 10.85
C PHE A 28 -5.16 4.24 9.61
N LEU A 29 -5.38 3.66 8.42
CA LEU A 29 -4.85 4.14 7.15
C LEU A 29 -5.09 5.66 6.94
N PRO A 30 -6.34 6.16 6.89
CA PRO A 30 -6.59 7.59 6.71
C PRO A 30 -6.16 8.45 7.90
N VAL A 31 -6.12 7.92 9.13
CA VAL A 31 -5.62 8.69 10.29
C VAL A 31 -4.13 8.94 10.16
N TRP A 32 -3.34 7.90 9.85
CA TRP A 32 -1.90 7.98 9.68
C TRP A 32 -1.52 8.90 8.53
N SER A 33 -2.08 8.67 7.35
CA SER A 33 -1.83 9.54 6.20
C SER A 33 -2.30 10.96 6.47
N GLY A 34 -3.43 11.14 7.18
CA GLY A 34 -3.92 12.46 7.56
C GLY A 34 -2.89 13.27 8.35
N ALA A 35 -2.22 12.63 9.31
CA ALA A 35 -1.15 13.25 10.08
C ALA A 35 0.10 13.55 9.22
N ALA A 36 0.50 12.63 8.33
CA ALA A 36 1.63 12.84 7.44
C ALA A 36 1.40 14.03 6.48
N TYR A 37 0.24 14.10 5.84
CA TYR A 37 -0.10 15.23 4.97
C TYR A 37 -0.30 16.54 5.75
N LEU A 38 -0.81 16.48 6.98
CA LEU A 38 -0.86 17.66 7.85
C LEU A 38 0.55 18.18 8.16
N SER A 39 1.53 17.30 8.42
CA SER A 39 2.92 17.73 8.65
C SER A 39 3.49 18.51 7.46
N ILE A 40 3.23 18.04 6.23
CA ILE A 40 3.62 18.71 4.98
C ILE A 40 2.94 20.08 4.87
N ALA A 41 1.63 20.13 5.14
CA ALA A 41 0.86 21.38 5.10
C ALA A 41 1.35 22.42 6.12
N LEU A 42 1.89 21.98 7.27
CA LEU A 42 2.45 22.83 8.31
C LEU A 42 3.91 23.24 8.06
N GLY A 43 4.48 22.93 6.89
CA GLY A 43 5.86 23.29 6.56
C GLY A 43 6.92 22.31 7.10
N GLN A 44 6.52 21.12 7.55
CA GLN A 44 7.40 20.05 8.03
C GLN A 44 7.40 18.87 7.05
N GLY A 45 8.27 17.87 7.22
CA GLY A 45 8.17 16.64 6.44
C GLY A 45 8.72 16.71 4.99
N PHE A 46 9.46 17.76 4.65
CA PHE A 46 10.19 17.87 3.39
C PHE A 46 11.54 18.57 3.58
N VAL A 47 12.43 18.42 2.61
CA VAL A 47 13.75 19.06 2.58
C VAL A 47 14.08 19.52 1.16
N ASN A 48 14.77 20.67 1.05
CA ASN A 48 15.36 21.11 -0.22
C ASN A 48 16.67 20.35 -0.44
N TYR A 49 16.76 19.60 -1.53
CA TYR A 49 17.93 18.80 -1.87
C TYR A 49 18.21 18.92 -3.36
N ASN A 50 19.38 19.47 -3.73
CA ASN A 50 19.79 19.67 -5.14
C ASN A 50 18.70 20.32 -6.01
N GLU A 51 18.23 21.52 -5.63
CA GLU A 51 17.22 22.32 -6.36
C GLU A 51 15.82 21.71 -6.49
N LYS A 52 15.57 20.54 -5.87
CA LYS A 52 14.24 19.93 -5.77
C LYS A 52 13.80 19.76 -4.31
N ILE A 53 12.49 19.65 -4.13
CA ILE A 53 11.88 19.39 -2.82
C ILE A 53 11.64 17.89 -2.68
N VAL A 54 12.30 17.26 -1.71
CA VAL A 54 12.07 15.86 -1.36
C VAL A 54 11.12 15.78 -0.17
N TYR A 55 9.96 15.19 -0.38
CA TYR A 55 8.91 15.07 0.64
C TYR A 55 9.04 13.74 1.40
N PHE A 56 10.04 13.63 2.26
CA PHE A 56 10.32 12.39 3.00
C PHE A 56 9.12 11.91 3.85
N ALA A 57 8.24 12.82 4.32
CA ALA A 57 7.03 12.45 5.03
C ALA A 57 6.06 11.59 4.19
N ARG A 58 6.07 11.70 2.85
CA ARG A 58 5.30 10.80 1.98
C ARG A 58 5.82 9.36 2.05
N TYR A 59 7.14 9.19 2.09
CA TYR A 59 7.74 7.87 2.21
C TYR A 59 7.51 7.26 3.61
N LEU A 60 7.49 8.09 4.67
CA LEU A 60 7.08 7.67 6.01
C LEU A 60 5.59 7.28 6.08
N ASP A 61 4.73 7.96 5.32
CA ASP A 61 3.33 7.55 5.15
C ASP A 61 3.24 6.20 4.44
N TRP A 62 3.89 6.07 3.28
CA TRP A 62 3.78 4.87 2.45
C TRP A 62 4.36 3.64 3.14
N VAL A 63 5.53 3.73 3.78
CA VAL A 63 6.16 2.56 4.43
C VAL A 63 5.29 1.94 5.52
N VAL A 64 4.28 2.66 6.02
CA VAL A 64 3.28 2.16 6.97
C VAL A 64 1.97 1.79 6.25
N THR A 65 1.48 2.64 5.37
CA THR A 65 0.14 2.49 4.79
C THR A 65 0.07 1.51 3.63
N THR A 66 1.10 1.43 2.78
CA THR A 66 1.10 0.47 1.66
C THR A 66 1.19 -0.98 2.13
N PRO A 67 1.99 -1.36 3.15
CA PRO A 67 1.93 -2.72 3.69
C PRO A 67 0.58 -3.05 4.34
N LEU A 68 -0.06 -2.08 4.99
CA LEU A 68 -1.37 -2.26 5.60
C LEU A 68 -2.48 -2.44 4.56
N LEU A 69 -2.41 -1.74 3.42
CA LEU A 69 -3.30 -1.97 2.28
C LEU A 69 -3.14 -3.38 1.71
N LEU A 70 -1.91 -3.86 1.55
CA LEU A 70 -1.62 -5.21 1.08
C LEU A 70 -2.07 -6.26 2.10
N LEU A 71 -1.89 -6.00 3.39
CA LEU A 71 -2.37 -6.85 4.47
C LEU A 71 -3.89 -6.96 4.45
N ALA A 72 -4.62 -5.85 4.34
CA ALA A 72 -6.08 -5.86 4.21
C ALA A 72 -6.56 -6.67 2.99
N LEU A 73 -5.88 -6.52 1.85
CA LEU A 73 -6.19 -7.29 0.64
C LEU A 73 -5.93 -8.80 0.84
N ALA A 74 -4.81 -9.16 1.49
CA ALA A 74 -4.47 -10.54 1.80
C ALA A 74 -5.47 -11.17 2.79
N LEU A 75 -5.86 -10.44 3.84
CA LEU A 75 -6.86 -10.87 4.81
C LEU A 75 -8.24 -11.04 4.16
N THR A 76 -8.61 -10.14 3.24
CA THR A 76 -9.81 -10.28 2.40
C THR A 76 -9.76 -11.56 1.58
N ALA A 77 -8.65 -11.86 0.89
CA ALA A 77 -8.51 -13.09 0.11
C ALA A 77 -8.65 -14.34 0.97
N MET A 78 -8.12 -14.29 2.19
CA MET A 78 -8.08 -15.39 3.15
C MET A 78 -9.26 -15.36 4.13
N PHE A 79 -10.33 -14.63 3.85
CA PHE A 79 -11.42 -14.37 4.80
C PHE A 79 -11.94 -15.65 5.49
N TYR A 80 -12.24 -16.70 4.70
CA TYR A 80 -12.75 -17.97 5.22
C TYR A 80 -11.66 -18.98 5.63
N ARG A 81 -10.38 -18.67 5.43
CA ARG A 81 -9.31 -19.56 5.88
C ARG A 81 -9.07 -19.39 7.38
N LYS A 82 -9.06 -20.52 8.09
CA LYS A 82 -8.70 -20.57 9.52
C LYS A 82 -7.28 -20.07 9.75
N GLU A 83 -6.34 -20.53 8.93
CA GLU A 83 -4.94 -20.14 8.98
C GLU A 83 -4.61 -19.16 7.86
N LYS A 84 -3.86 -18.11 8.20
CA LYS A 84 -3.38 -17.12 7.23
C LYS A 84 -2.01 -17.54 6.73
N ASP A 85 -1.81 -17.43 5.42
CA ASP A 85 -0.54 -17.75 4.79
C ASP A 85 0.49 -16.64 5.12
N LYS A 86 1.28 -16.89 6.16
CA LYS A 86 2.28 -15.94 6.67
C LYS A 86 3.40 -15.69 5.65
N ALA A 87 3.70 -16.65 4.79
CA ALA A 87 4.73 -16.49 3.77
C ALA A 87 4.27 -15.51 2.68
N ILE A 88 3.02 -15.62 2.23
CA ILE A 88 2.42 -14.64 1.30
C ILE A 88 2.38 -13.25 1.93
N ILE A 89 1.95 -13.14 3.18
CA ILE A 89 1.88 -11.84 3.88
C ILE A 89 3.28 -11.23 4.04
N ALA A 90 4.27 -12.02 4.46
CA ALA A 90 5.65 -11.56 4.61
C ALA A 90 6.26 -11.14 3.27
N THR A 91 5.96 -11.86 2.19
CA THR A 91 6.39 -11.50 0.83
C THR A 91 5.83 -10.14 0.42
N LEU A 92 4.54 -9.91 0.63
CA LEU A 92 3.89 -8.65 0.30
C LEU A 92 4.47 -7.49 1.10
N ILE A 93 4.53 -7.63 2.42
CA ILE A 93 5.03 -6.56 3.31
C ILE A 93 6.52 -6.28 3.04
N GLY A 94 7.33 -7.33 2.92
CA GLY A 94 8.78 -7.18 2.70
C GLY A 94 9.11 -6.54 1.36
N ALA A 95 8.46 -7.01 0.28
CA ALA A 95 8.65 -6.41 -1.04
C ALA A 95 8.16 -4.95 -1.08
N ASP A 96 7.06 -4.64 -0.40
CA ASP A 96 6.50 -3.29 -0.35
C ASP A 96 7.39 -2.31 0.43
N VAL A 97 7.84 -2.69 1.63
CA VAL A 97 8.79 -1.86 2.40
C VAL A 97 10.08 -1.63 1.59
N PHE A 98 10.61 -2.67 0.93
CA PHE A 98 11.76 -2.52 0.06
C PHE A 98 11.49 -1.56 -1.10
N MET A 99 10.34 -1.67 -1.76
CA MET A 99 9.92 -0.77 -2.85
C MET A 99 9.85 0.69 -2.37
N ILE A 100 9.24 0.98 -1.23
CA ILE A 100 9.12 2.34 -0.70
C ILE A 100 10.48 2.91 -0.32
N LEU A 101 11.32 2.14 0.39
CA LEU A 101 12.63 2.61 0.83
C LEU A 101 13.59 2.83 -0.35
N THR A 102 13.59 1.95 -1.36
CA THR A 102 14.37 2.17 -2.59
C THR A 102 13.90 3.41 -3.34
N GLY A 103 12.59 3.68 -3.39
CA GLY A 103 12.05 4.94 -3.91
C GLY A 103 12.52 6.18 -3.15
N LEU A 104 12.64 6.11 -1.82
CA LEU A 104 13.17 7.21 -1.00
C LEU A 104 14.64 7.46 -1.32
N ILE A 105 15.45 6.40 -1.39
CA ILE A 105 16.87 6.50 -1.73
C ILE A 105 17.04 7.05 -3.16
N ALA A 106 16.16 6.68 -4.09
CA ALA A 106 16.16 7.20 -5.45
C ALA A 106 15.93 8.72 -5.49
N ASP A 107 15.03 9.25 -4.64
CA ASP A 107 14.79 10.69 -4.52
C ASP A 107 16.01 11.46 -4.00
N PHE A 108 16.82 10.85 -3.13
CA PHE A 108 18.08 11.42 -2.64
C PHE A 108 19.30 11.11 -3.52
N SER A 109 19.13 10.36 -4.61
CA SER A 109 20.23 9.98 -5.50
C SER A 109 20.32 10.91 -6.71
N PRO A 110 21.53 11.29 -7.16
CA PRO A 110 21.72 11.92 -8.45
C PRO A 110 21.49 10.91 -9.59
N ALA A 111 21.34 11.42 -10.82
CA ALA A 111 21.45 10.60 -12.01
C ALA A 111 22.93 10.25 -12.27
N PRO A 112 23.26 9.02 -12.71
CA PRO A 112 22.33 7.94 -13.09
C PRO A 112 21.90 7.01 -11.93
N GLN A 113 22.46 7.14 -10.73
CA GLN A 113 22.25 6.21 -9.61
C GLN A 113 20.77 6.09 -9.21
N LYS A 114 19.98 7.17 -9.32
CA LYS A 114 18.52 7.13 -9.05
C LYS A 114 17.79 6.06 -9.88
N TYR A 115 18.25 5.77 -11.09
CA TYR A 115 17.60 4.78 -11.96
C TYR A 115 17.86 3.33 -11.49
N ILE A 116 18.98 3.07 -10.82
CA ILE A 116 19.26 1.76 -10.23
C ILE A 116 18.22 1.48 -9.14
N TRP A 117 18.03 2.44 -8.23
CA TRP A 117 17.04 2.35 -7.16
C TRP A 117 15.61 2.26 -7.68
N TYR A 118 15.28 3.03 -8.72
CA TYR A 118 13.99 2.93 -9.41
C TYR A 118 13.73 1.53 -9.96
N VAL A 119 14.68 0.94 -10.69
CA VAL A 119 14.54 -0.42 -11.25
C VAL A 119 14.34 -1.46 -10.15
N LEU A 120 15.08 -1.36 -9.03
CA LEU A 120 14.88 -2.22 -7.87
C LEU A 120 13.46 -2.10 -7.29
N GLY A 121 12.93 -0.89 -7.18
CA GLY A 121 11.55 -0.64 -6.77
C GLY A 121 10.53 -1.26 -7.74
N VAL A 122 10.75 -1.14 -9.05
CA VAL A 122 9.87 -1.75 -10.07
C VAL A 122 9.90 -3.27 -10.01
N ILE A 123 11.06 -3.89 -9.77
CA ILE A 123 11.16 -5.35 -9.57
C ILE A 123 10.33 -5.78 -8.35
N ALA A 124 10.42 -5.04 -7.24
CA ALA A 124 9.61 -5.30 -6.05
C ALA A 124 8.11 -5.12 -6.33
N LEU A 125 7.71 -4.11 -7.10
CA LEU A 125 6.33 -3.94 -7.55
C LEU A 125 5.85 -5.15 -8.37
N VAL A 126 6.67 -5.69 -9.26
CA VAL A 126 6.33 -6.90 -10.04
C VAL A 126 6.11 -8.10 -9.13
N ILE A 127 6.92 -8.28 -8.08
CA ILE A 127 6.75 -9.35 -7.07
C ILE A 127 5.41 -9.19 -6.33
N ILE A 128 5.06 -7.96 -5.94
CA ILE A 128 3.78 -7.64 -5.28
C ILE A 128 2.61 -7.97 -6.22
N LEU A 129 2.64 -7.49 -7.46
CA LEU A 129 1.59 -7.72 -8.45
C LEU A 129 1.42 -9.20 -8.78
N TYR A 130 2.53 -9.95 -8.92
CA TYR A 130 2.49 -11.39 -9.09
C TYR A 130 1.79 -12.06 -7.91
N THR A 131 2.16 -11.69 -6.68
CA THR A 131 1.57 -12.25 -5.44
C THR A 131 0.07 -11.95 -5.31
N ILE A 132 -0.36 -10.75 -5.71
CA ILE A 132 -1.78 -10.34 -5.74
C ILE A 132 -2.56 -11.17 -6.78
N TRP A 133 -2.06 -11.26 -8.01
CA TRP A 133 -2.84 -11.80 -9.13
C TRP A 133 -2.72 -13.31 -9.31
N TYR A 134 -1.73 -13.94 -8.69
CA TYR A 134 -1.54 -15.39 -8.76
C TYR A 134 -1.94 -16.12 -7.46
N PRO A 135 -1.10 -16.20 -6.41
CA PRO A 135 -1.44 -17.02 -5.24
C PRO A 135 -2.63 -16.47 -4.45
N LEU A 136 -2.72 -15.16 -4.19
CA LEU A 136 -3.87 -14.60 -3.45
C LEU A 136 -5.18 -14.72 -4.24
N ARG A 137 -5.17 -14.46 -5.54
CA ARG A 137 -6.36 -14.64 -6.39
C ARG A 137 -6.85 -16.08 -6.37
N LYS A 138 -5.94 -17.06 -6.43
CA LYS A 138 -6.27 -18.49 -6.32
C LYS A 138 -6.92 -18.81 -4.98
N ILE A 139 -6.38 -18.26 -3.88
CA ILE A 139 -6.95 -18.42 -2.54
C ILE A 139 -8.37 -17.84 -2.45
N ALA A 140 -8.58 -16.63 -2.95
CA ALA A 140 -9.90 -16.01 -2.96
C ALA A 140 -10.90 -16.78 -3.83
N ALA A 141 -10.45 -17.37 -4.95
CA ALA A 141 -11.29 -18.18 -5.83
C ALA A 141 -11.80 -19.48 -5.17
N MET A 142 -10.97 -20.14 -4.36
CA MET A 142 -11.36 -21.34 -3.60
C MET A 142 -12.44 -21.08 -2.54
N SER A 143 -12.60 -19.81 -2.14
CA SER A 143 -13.57 -19.39 -1.11
C SER A 143 -14.96 -19.05 -1.67
N GLY A 144 -15.20 -19.29 -2.96
CA GLY A 144 -16.49 -19.10 -3.62
C GLY A 144 -16.61 -17.82 -4.46
N PRO A 145 -17.65 -17.73 -5.31
CA PRO A 145 -17.75 -16.71 -6.36
C PRO A 145 -17.92 -15.29 -5.83
N LYS A 146 -18.62 -15.12 -4.70
CA LYS A 146 -18.87 -13.80 -4.09
C LYS A 146 -17.57 -13.16 -3.59
N LEU A 147 -16.77 -13.91 -2.82
CA LEU A 147 -15.47 -13.41 -2.33
C LEU A 147 -14.50 -13.20 -3.49
N SER A 148 -14.43 -14.15 -4.43
CA SER A 148 -13.58 -14.01 -5.61
C SER A 148 -13.86 -12.74 -6.41
N ARG A 149 -15.15 -12.40 -6.63
CA ARG A 149 -15.53 -11.17 -7.32
C ARG A 149 -15.14 -9.93 -6.52
N HIS A 150 -15.37 -9.93 -5.20
CA HIS A 150 -14.99 -8.81 -4.34
C HIS A 150 -13.47 -8.60 -4.34
N TYR A 151 -12.70 -9.66 -4.09
CA TYR A 151 -11.24 -9.64 -4.12
C TYR A 151 -10.69 -9.09 -5.44
N LYS A 152 -11.15 -9.63 -6.58
CA LYS A 152 -10.70 -9.18 -7.91
C LYS A 152 -10.96 -7.70 -8.15
N ARG A 153 -12.12 -7.19 -7.71
CA ARG A 153 -12.45 -5.78 -7.86
C ARG A 153 -11.52 -4.90 -7.02
N THR A 154 -11.28 -5.26 -5.76
CA THR A 154 -10.38 -4.51 -4.87
C THR A 154 -8.93 -4.58 -5.36
N ALA A 155 -8.45 -5.75 -5.77
CA ALA A 155 -7.13 -5.94 -6.36
C ALA A 155 -6.94 -5.14 -7.65
N LEU A 156 -7.98 -5.04 -8.49
CA LEU A 156 -7.96 -4.24 -9.72
C LEU A 156 -7.78 -2.75 -9.42
N TYR A 157 -8.56 -2.20 -8.49
CA TYR A 157 -8.42 -0.80 -8.11
C TYR A 157 -7.02 -0.52 -7.55
N LEU A 158 -6.52 -1.36 -6.64
CA LEU A 158 -5.18 -1.20 -6.08
C LEU A 158 -4.12 -1.22 -7.18
N THR A 159 -4.15 -2.23 -8.05
CA THR A 159 -3.19 -2.41 -9.15
C THR A 159 -3.20 -1.23 -10.11
N ALA A 160 -4.38 -0.75 -10.50
CA ALA A 160 -4.52 0.35 -11.45
C ALA A 160 -3.83 1.63 -10.93
N PHE A 161 -4.03 1.99 -9.66
CA PHE A 161 -3.37 3.16 -9.08
C PHE A 161 -1.87 2.96 -8.86
N TRP A 162 -1.44 1.75 -8.52
CA TRP A 162 -0.05 1.47 -8.18
C TRP A 162 0.87 1.46 -9.40
N ILE A 163 0.39 1.03 -10.57
CA ILE A 163 1.18 1.07 -11.82
C ILE A 163 1.37 2.51 -12.32
N LEU A 164 0.46 3.43 -12.00
CA LEU A 164 0.61 4.84 -12.38
C LEU A 164 1.75 5.53 -11.61
N TYR A 165 2.00 5.11 -10.36
CA TYR A 165 2.99 5.74 -9.50
C TYR A 165 4.44 5.71 -10.07
N PRO A 166 5.01 4.57 -10.50
CA PRO A 166 6.34 4.56 -11.09
C PRO A 166 6.42 5.36 -12.39
N MET A 167 5.33 5.46 -13.16
CA MET A 167 5.28 6.31 -14.36
C MET A 167 5.37 7.80 -14.00
N VAL A 168 4.63 8.23 -12.97
CA VAL A 168 4.70 9.61 -12.46
C VAL A 168 6.08 9.89 -11.86
N TRP A 169 6.68 8.93 -11.16
CA TRP A 169 8.03 9.08 -10.61
C TRP A 169 9.08 9.23 -11.71
N LEU A 170 8.99 8.44 -12.79
CA LEU A 170 9.94 8.48 -13.91
C LEU A 170 9.84 9.79 -14.71
N LEU A 171 8.64 10.33 -14.89
CA LEU A 171 8.37 11.57 -15.62
C LEU A 171 8.43 12.82 -14.74
N GLY A 172 8.47 12.64 -13.42
CA GLY A 172 8.51 13.71 -12.45
C GLY A 172 9.87 14.39 -12.36
N PRO A 173 9.93 15.58 -11.74
CA PRO A 173 11.17 16.33 -11.53
C PRO A 173 12.18 15.62 -10.61
#